data_AF-D0I6B1-F1
#
_entry.id   AF-D0I6B1-F1
#
_cell.length_a   1.000
_cell.length_b   1.000
_cell.length_c   1.000
_cell.angle_alpha   90.00
_cell.angle_beta   90.00
_cell.angle_gamma   90.00
#
_symmetry.space_group_name_H-M   'P 1'
#
loop_
_entity.id
_entity.type
_entity.pdbx_description
1 polymer ?
#
loop_
_entity_poly.entity_id
_entity_poly.type
_entity_poly.pdbx_seq_one_letter_code
_entity_poly.pdbx_strand_id
1 'polypeptide(L)'
;MHNVTLNHAGSAAGISTHDRQAAAQQLTEQYPIIKKAQEETTPPKTTGTIKDPLDLIDELLGKYLVEQTNRAESMADSVKTRSNAISEISRLWGLVMQETMKGTNPNDNGKTVKFSGPAKEYLQQIDKIITDQLKDKRGISAITGKNLDTTKNMSVNYTDLQSLDATVTAFNDTIQVDIDTEQQRFRNVMTEISSAQEEIRDVRQVIIRLSQAM
;
A
#
# COMPACT_ATOMS: atom_id res chain seq x y z
N MET A 1 32.83 -2.90 -74.39
CA MET A 1 32.70 -3.76 -73.20
C MET A 1 32.24 -2.87 -72.06
N HIS A 2 31.05 -3.16 -71.54
CA HIS A 2 30.48 -2.51 -70.36
C HIS A 2 31.32 -2.83 -69.13
N ASN A 3 31.55 -1.83 -68.27
CA ASN A 3 31.42 -2.06 -66.84
C ASN A 3 31.03 -0.76 -66.13
N VAL A 4 29.75 -0.72 -65.77
CA VAL A 4 29.14 0.17 -64.79
C VAL A 4 29.45 -0.42 -63.42
N THR A 5 29.91 0.39 -62.47
CA THR A 5 29.91 0.04 -61.05
C THR A 5 29.52 1.31 -60.30
N LEU A 6 28.21 1.62 -60.32
CA LEU A 6 27.28 1.44 -59.19
C LEU A 6 27.77 2.11 -57.91
N ASN A 7 27.40 3.39 -57.79
CA ASN A 7 27.21 4.09 -56.53
C ASN A 7 26.30 3.25 -55.62
N HIS A 8 26.83 2.75 -54.50
CA HIS A 8 26.00 2.44 -53.34
C HIS A 8 26.01 3.64 -52.40
N ALA A 9 25.18 4.62 -52.75
CA ALA A 9 24.53 5.48 -51.77
C ALA A 9 23.52 4.62 -51.01
N GLY A 10 23.99 3.90 -49.99
CA GLY A 10 23.13 3.33 -48.96
C GLY A 10 22.66 4.45 -48.04
N SER A 11 21.68 5.23 -48.50
CA SER A 11 20.92 6.13 -47.64
C SER A 11 20.10 5.30 -46.67
N ALA A 12 20.68 4.94 -45.53
CA ALA A 12 19.91 4.73 -44.31
C ALA A 12 19.41 6.12 -43.88
N ALA A 13 18.27 6.54 -44.42
CA ALA A 13 17.62 7.78 -44.03
C ALA A 13 17.07 7.60 -42.61
N GLY A 14 17.95 7.79 -41.61
CA GLY A 14 17.53 7.95 -40.23
C GLY A 14 16.54 9.10 -40.16
N ILE A 15 15.33 8.82 -39.72
CA ILE A 15 14.26 9.81 -39.57
C ILE A 15 14.74 11.00 -38.75
N SER A 16 14.30 12.20 -39.13
CA SER A 16 14.67 13.42 -38.45
C SER A 16 14.13 13.43 -37.02
N THR A 17 14.85 14.04 -36.09
CA THR A 17 14.41 14.25 -34.70
C THR A 17 13.04 14.92 -34.61
N HIS A 18 12.63 15.67 -35.65
CA HIS A 18 11.34 16.34 -35.76
C HIS A 18 10.16 15.36 -35.91
N ASP A 19 10.30 14.32 -36.72
CA ASP A 19 9.22 13.34 -36.96
C ASP A 19 8.99 12.45 -35.72
N ARG A 20 10.05 12.10 -34.99
CA ARG A 20 9.94 11.38 -33.71
C ARG A 20 9.25 12.22 -32.63
N GLN A 21 9.49 13.53 -32.64
CA GLN A 21 8.83 14.45 -31.73
C GLN A 21 7.33 14.61 -32.03
N ALA A 22 6.95 14.67 -33.32
CA ALA A 22 5.55 14.66 -33.73
C ALA A 22 4.84 13.35 -33.35
N ALA A 23 5.50 12.19 -33.56
CA ALA A 23 4.97 10.90 -33.15
C ALA A 23 4.76 10.79 -31.63
N ALA A 24 5.71 11.29 -30.82
CA ALA A 24 5.59 11.33 -29.37
C ALA A 24 4.41 12.21 -28.90
N GLN A 25 4.17 13.35 -29.56
CA GLN A 25 3.00 14.19 -29.29
C GLN A 25 1.70 13.46 -29.61
N GLN A 26 1.63 12.82 -30.78
CA GLN A 26 0.45 12.05 -31.20
C GLN A 26 0.15 10.90 -30.22
N LEU A 27 1.18 10.17 -29.78
CA LEU A 27 1.03 9.12 -28.76
C LEU A 27 0.47 9.70 -27.45
N THR A 28 1.00 10.84 -27.00
CA THR A 28 0.53 11.50 -25.76
C THR A 28 -0.93 11.91 -25.85
N GLU A 29 -1.40 12.34 -27.01
CA GLU A 29 -2.81 12.68 -27.24
C GLU A 29 -3.72 11.46 -27.31
N GLN A 30 -3.24 10.38 -27.93
CA GLN A 30 -4.01 9.16 -28.18
C GLN A 30 -4.10 8.24 -26.96
N TYR A 31 -3.07 8.20 -26.12
CA TYR A 31 -2.96 7.27 -24.98
C TYR A 31 -3.01 8.02 -23.64
N PRO A 32 -4.15 8.00 -22.93
CA PRO A 32 -4.31 8.66 -21.63
C PRO A 32 -3.27 8.23 -20.59
N ILE A 33 -2.78 6.98 -20.65
CA ILE A 33 -1.76 6.49 -19.73
C ILE A 33 -0.47 7.30 -19.76
N ILE A 34 -0.11 7.90 -20.90
CA ILE A 34 1.09 8.73 -21.01
C ILE A 34 0.91 10.01 -20.20
N LYS A 35 -0.27 10.64 -20.26
CA LYS A 35 -0.58 11.84 -19.46
C LYS A 35 -0.59 11.52 -17.97
N LYS A 36 -1.24 10.42 -17.57
CA LYS A 36 -1.22 9.95 -16.17
C LYS A 36 0.20 9.70 -15.68
N ALA A 37 1.02 9.04 -16.48
CA ALA A 37 2.40 8.79 -16.13
C ALA A 37 3.21 10.10 -15.98
N GLN A 38 2.92 11.15 -16.77
CA GLN A 38 3.56 12.46 -16.61
C GLN A 38 3.14 13.17 -15.33
N GLU A 39 1.88 13.01 -14.92
CA GLU A 39 1.30 13.67 -13.73
C GLU A 39 1.68 12.94 -12.43
N GLU A 40 1.71 11.61 -12.45
CA GLU A 40 1.85 10.79 -11.24
C GLU A 40 3.27 10.31 -10.99
N THR A 41 4.17 10.41 -11.97
CA THR A 41 5.58 10.04 -11.76
C THR A 41 6.47 11.27 -11.64
N THR A 42 7.52 11.14 -10.83
CA THR A 42 8.56 12.18 -10.81
C THR A 42 9.25 12.21 -12.18
N PRO A 43 9.48 13.38 -12.81
CA PRO A 43 10.13 13.45 -14.12
C PRO A 43 11.46 12.68 -14.14
N PRO A 44 11.79 11.97 -15.24
CA PRO A 44 13.10 11.34 -15.38
C PRO A 44 14.19 12.40 -15.27
N LYS A 45 15.25 12.11 -14.50
CA LYS A 45 16.40 13.03 -14.36
C LYS A 45 17.06 13.17 -15.72
N THR A 46 17.01 14.36 -16.31
CA THR A 46 17.66 14.70 -17.58
C THR A 46 19.16 14.83 -17.37
N THR A 47 19.87 13.71 -17.33
CA THR A 47 21.34 13.70 -17.35
C THR A 47 21.83 13.99 -18.77
N GLY A 48 22.03 15.26 -19.11
CA GLY A 48 22.95 15.80 -20.14
C GLY A 48 22.88 15.30 -21.59
N THR A 49 22.07 14.29 -21.90
CA THR A 49 22.00 13.62 -23.19
C THR A 49 20.58 13.78 -23.71
N ILE A 50 20.42 14.31 -24.93
CA ILE A 50 19.12 14.44 -25.60
C ILE A 50 18.58 13.02 -25.80
N LYS A 51 17.66 12.59 -24.93
CA LYS A 51 16.96 11.30 -25.07
C LYS A 51 15.90 11.43 -26.17
N ASP A 52 15.74 10.38 -26.97
CA ASP A 52 14.67 10.28 -27.96
C ASP A 52 13.31 10.47 -27.27
N PRO A 53 12.42 11.35 -27.78
CA PRO A 53 11.06 11.51 -27.27
C PRO A 53 10.27 10.21 -27.10
N LEU A 54 10.48 9.20 -27.95
CA LEU A 54 9.81 7.90 -27.83
C LEU A 54 10.39 7.05 -26.68
N ASP A 55 11.71 7.09 -26.47
CA ASP A 55 12.36 6.43 -25.34
C ASP A 55 11.95 7.07 -24.00
N LEU A 56 11.75 8.39 -23.99
CA LEU A 56 11.24 9.11 -22.81
C LEU A 56 9.82 8.65 -22.43
N ILE A 57 8.96 8.39 -23.41
CA ILE A 57 7.62 7.83 -23.17
C ILE A 57 7.75 6.43 -22.56
N ASP A 58 8.59 5.55 -23.12
CA ASP A 58 8.74 4.19 -22.59
C ASP A 58 9.33 4.16 -21.16
N GLU A 59 10.33 5.01 -20.88
CA GLU A 59 10.91 5.16 -19.54
C GLU A 59 9.87 5.66 -18.53
N LEU A 60 9.07 6.66 -18.91
CA LEU A 60 8.02 7.22 -18.08
C LEU A 60 6.94 6.18 -17.75
N LEU A 61 6.48 5.44 -18.76
CA LEU A 61 5.48 4.38 -18.59
C LEU A 61 6.01 3.22 -17.74
N GLY A 62 7.28 2.84 -17.93
CA GLY A 62 7.95 1.85 -17.09
C GLY A 62 8.03 2.30 -15.63
N LYS A 63 8.38 3.56 -15.39
CA LYS A 63 8.42 4.15 -14.04
C LYS A 63 7.04 4.19 -13.39
N TYR A 64 6.01 4.57 -14.14
CA TYR A 64 4.64 4.58 -13.65
C TYR A 64 4.21 3.20 -13.16
N LEU A 65 4.45 2.14 -13.94
CA LEU A 65 4.11 0.78 -13.52
C LEU A 65 4.83 0.37 -12.22
N VAL A 66 6.13 0.67 -12.11
CA VAL A 66 6.90 0.37 -10.90
C VAL A 66 6.34 1.12 -9.68
N GLU A 67 6.01 2.40 -9.82
CA GLU A 67 5.45 3.19 -8.72
C GLU A 67 4.06 2.68 -8.28
N GLN A 68 3.19 2.32 -9.23
CA GLN A 68 1.88 1.73 -8.90
C GLN A 68 2.01 0.33 -8.28
N THR A 69 2.93 -0.51 -8.75
CA THR A 69 3.22 -1.82 -8.13
C THR A 69 3.71 -1.66 -6.70
N ASN A 70 4.68 -0.77 -6.46
CA ASN A 70 5.18 -0.49 -5.11
C ASN A 70 4.06 0.02 -4.18
N ARG A 71 3.15 0.84 -4.72
CA ARG A 71 1.98 1.31 -3.98
C ARG A 71 1.04 0.16 -3.61
N ALA A 72 0.78 -0.76 -4.54
CA ALA A 72 -0.04 -1.94 -4.30
C ALA A 72 0.60 -2.87 -3.23
N GLU A 73 1.92 -3.09 -3.30
CA GLU A 73 2.66 -3.86 -2.30
C GLU A 73 2.56 -3.23 -0.90
N SER A 74 2.77 -1.91 -0.80
CA SER A 74 2.64 -1.20 0.47
C SER A 74 1.22 -1.29 1.05
N MET A 75 0.18 -1.28 0.21
CA MET A 75 -1.20 -1.50 0.67
C MET A 75 -1.41 -2.92 1.18
N ALA A 76 -0.87 -3.94 0.48
CA ALA A 76 -0.97 -5.32 0.91
C ALA A 76 -0.27 -5.56 2.26
N ASP A 77 0.91 -4.98 2.47
CA ASP A 77 1.64 -5.04 3.73
C ASP A 77 0.90 -4.34 4.87
N SER A 78 0.26 -3.20 4.59
CA SER A 78 -0.60 -2.49 5.56
C SER A 78 -1.78 -3.37 5.99
N VAL A 79 -2.49 -3.98 5.04
CA VAL A 79 -3.60 -4.92 5.31
C VAL A 79 -3.13 -6.10 6.15
N LYS A 80 -2.01 -6.72 5.78
CA LYS A 80 -1.44 -7.86 6.51
C LYS A 80 -1.07 -7.48 7.95
N THR A 81 -0.41 -6.35 8.14
CA THR A 81 0.00 -5.87 9.46
C THR A 81 -1.22 -5.64 10.35
N ARG A 82 -2.26 -4.99 9.83
CA ARG A 82 -3.51 -4.71 10.56
C ARG A 82 -4.28 -5.99 10.90
N SER A 83 -4.38 -6.93 9.96
CA SER A 83 -5.07 -8.22 10.17
C SER A 83 -4.37 -9.07 11.24
N ASN A 84 -3.03 -9.12 11.21
CA ASN A 84 -2.25 -9.80 12.24
C ASN A 84 -2.43 -9.13 13.61
N ALA A 85 -2.46 -7.80 13.66
CA ALA A 85 -2.69 -7.06 14.89
C ALA A 85 -4.07 -7.35 15.50
N ILE A 86 -5.16 -7.39 14.73
CA ILE A 86 -6.50 -7.77 15.22
C ILE A 86 -6.45 -9.16 15.88
N SER A 87 -5.85 -10.13 15.19
CA SER A 87 -5.77 -11.52 15.67
C SER A 87 -5.00 -11.61 16.98
N GLU A 88 -3.85 -10.92 17.05
CA GLU A 88 -2.99 -10.96 18.22
C GLU A 88 -3.57 -10.19 19.41
N ILE A 89 -4.20 -9.04 19.17
CA ILE A 89 -4.91 -8.28 20.22
C ILE A 89 -6.04 -9.13 20.80
N SER A 90 -6.85 -9.78 19.95
CA SER A 90 -7.93 -10.66 20.39
C SER A 90 -7.41 -11.83 21.22
N ARG A 91 -6.33 -12.47 20.77
CA ARG A 91 -5.69 -13.58 21.48
C ARG A 91 -5.16 -13.14 22.85
N LEU A 92 -4.40 -12.05 22.91
CA LEU A 92 -3.83 -11.52 24.15
C LEU A 92 -4.92 -11.06 25.11
N TRP A 93 -5.96 -10.43 24.60
CA TRP A 93 -7.10 -10.00 25.41
C TRP A 93 -7.85 -11.19 26.01
N GLY A 94 -8.06 -12.26 25.23
CA GLY A 94 -8.62 -13.52 25.75
C GLY A 94 -7.82 -14.09 26.93
N LEU A 95 -6.49 -13.98 26.88
CA LEU A 95 -5.62 -14.38 27.99
C LEU A 95 -5.74 -13.44 29.21
N VAL A 96 -5.86 -12.12 28.99
CA VAL A 96 -6.15 -11.15 30.07
C VAL A 96 -7.47 -11.51 30.76
N MET A 97 -8.51 -11.80 29.99
CA MET A 97 -9.83 -12.20 30.49
C MET A 97 -9.73 -13.50 31.29
N GLN A 98 -9.11 -14.54 30.73
CA GLN A 98 -8.95 -15.84 31.39
C GLN A 98 -8.23 -15.73 32.75
N GLU A 99 -7.20 -14.91 32.84
CA GLU A 99 -6.43 -14.73 34.07
C GLU A 99 -7.17 -13.89 35.11
N THR A 100 -7.96 -12.92 34.67
CA THR A 100 -8.61 -11.95 35.56
C THR A 100 -10.00 -12.42 36.03
N MET A 101 -10.76 -13.09 35.16
CA MET A 101 -12.14 -13.53 35.45
C MET A 101 -12.21 -14.48 36.65
N LYS A 102 -11.18 -15.30 36.89
CA LYS A 102 -11.09 -16.21 38.05
C LYS A 102 -11.26 -15.47 39.40
N GLY A 103 -10.88 -14.19 39.45
CA GLY A 103 -11.00 -13.35 40.65
C GLY A 103 -12.32 -12.60 40.78
N THR A 104 -13.15 -12.57 39.73
CA THR A 104 -14.41 -11.83 39.68
C THR A 104 -15.62 -12.72 39.97
N ASN A 105 -16.80 -12.14 40.13
CA ASN A 105 -18.06 -12.88 40.27
C ASN A 105 -19.15 -12.24 39.39
N PRO A 106 -19.75 -12.96 38.43
CA PRO A 106 -20.81 -12.40 37.58
C PRO A 106 -22.08 -12.03 38.35
N ASN A 107 -22.29 -12.56 39.55
CA ASN A 107 -23.45 -12.25 40.39
C ASN A 107 -23.15 -11.18 41.47
N ASP A 108 -21.91 -10.69 41.55
CA ASP A 108 -21.49 -9.70 42.54
C ASP A 108 -20.47 -8.73 41.95
N ASN A 109 -20.97 -7.57 41.53
CA ASN A 109 -20.16 -6.48 40.97
C ASN A 109 -19.42 -5.66 42.03
N GLY A 110 -19.67 -5.90 43.33
CA GLY A 110 -18.89 -5.31 44.42
C GLY A 110 -17.51 -5.95 44.57
N LYS A 111 -17.36 -7.20 44.09
CA LYS A 111 -16.07 -7.91 44.10
C LYS A 111 -15.20 -7.46 42.94
N THR A 112 -14.14 -6.73 43.27
CA THR A 112 -13.11 -6.30 42.31
C THR A 112 -11.82 -7.09 42.50
N VAL A 113 -11.05 -7.21 41.42
CA VAL A 113 -9.73 -7.84 41.40
C VAL A 113 -8.75 -6.98 40.61
N LYS A 114 -7.47 -7.01 40.96
CA LYS A 114 -6.41 -6.40 40.15
C LYS A 114 -5.94 -7.37 39.07
N PHE A 115 -5.47 -6.84 37.94
CA PHE A 115 -4.77 -7.66 36.96
C PHE A 115 -3.57 -8.39 37.58
N SER A 116 -3.46 -9.68 37.28
CA SER A 116 -2.32 -10.51 37.70
C SER A 116 -1.04 -10.11 36.96
N GLY A 117 0.12 -10.59 37.43
CA GLY A 117 1.41 -10.38 36.72
C GLY A 117 1.33 -10.74 35.23
N PRO A 118 0.92 -11.98 34.88
CA PRO A 118 0.73 -12.37 33.49
C PRO A 118 -0.24 -11.48 32.71
N ALA A 119 -1.38 -11.12 33.29
CA ALA A 119 -2.34 -10.24 32.62
C ALA A 119 -1.74 -8.84 32.31
N LYS A 120 -0.92 -8.30 33.21
CA LYS A 120 -0.20 -7.03 32.98
C LYS A 120 0.81 -7.12 31.84
N GLU A 121 1.46 -8.26 31.66
CA GLU A 121 2.39 -8.49 30.54
C GLU A 121 1.64 -8.56 29.21
N TYR A 122 0.50 -9.24 29.16
CA TYR A 122 -0.35 -9.26 27.97
C TYR A 122 -0.89 -7.86 27.62
N LEU A 123 -1.31 -7.07 28.61
CA LEU A 123 -1.71 -5.67 28.41
C LEU A 123 -0.59 -4.81 27.81
N GLN A 124 0.66 -5.05 28.21
CA GLN A 124 1.82 -4.36 27.63
C GLN A 124 2.11 -4.81 26.19
N GLN A 125 1.89 -6.09 25.87
CA GLN A 125 2.02 -6.57 24.50
C GLN A 125 0.95 -5.97 23.59
N ILE A 126 -0.30 -5.87 24.06
CA ILE A 126 -1.38 -5.18 23.34
C ILE A 126 -1.02 -3.71 23.11
N ASP A 127 -0.56 -3.00 24.16
CA ASP A 127 -0.11 -1.62 24.05
C ASP A 127 0.98 -1.44 22.97
N LYS A 128 1.96 -2.35 22.96
CA LYS A 128 3.03 -2.37 21.97
C LYS A 128 2.51 -2.62 20.55
N ILE A 129 1.56 -3.54 20.35
CA ILE A 129 0.98 -3.79 19.03
C ILE A 129 0.27 -2.52 18.52
N ILE A 130 -0.51 -1.87 19.38
CA ILE A 130 -1.26 -0.66 19.02
C ILE A 130 -0.32 0.50 18.69
N THR A 131 0.72 0.71 19.50
CA THR A 131 1.67 1.81 19.30
C THR A 131 2.68 1.55 18.18
N ASP A 132 3.28 0.36 18.12
CA ASP A 132 4.37 0.06 17.20
C ASP A 132 3.90 -0.46 15.85
N GLN A 133 2.87 -1.31 15.80
CA GLN A 133 2.41 -1.92 14.54
C GLN A 133 1.30 -1.10 13.89
N LEU A 134 0.30 -0.70 14.68
CA LEU A 134 -0.82 0.10 14.19
C LEU A 134 -0.51 1.61 14.15
N LYS A 135 0.62 2.03 14.72
CA LYS A 135 1.06 3.44 14.81
C LYS A 135 0.04 4.35 15.50
N ASP A 136 -0.80 3.79 16.37
CA ASP A 136 -1.76 4.54 17.17
C ASP A 136 -1.14 4.95 18.50
N LYS A 137 -0.92 6.25 18.67
CA LYS A 137 -0.27 6.85 19.83
C LYS A 137 -1.04 6.66 21.13
N ARG A 138 -2.33 6.30 21.07
CA ARG A 138 -3.16 6.03 22.25
C ARG A 138 -2.75 4.72 22.94
N GLY A 139 -2.20 3.76 22.21
CA GLY A 139 -1.86 2.45 22.77
C GLY A 139 -3.08 1.77 23.39
N ILE A 140 -2.87 1.09 24.53
CA ILE A 140 -3.93 0.41 25.29
C ILE A 140 -5.03 1.37 25.78
N SER A 141 -4.78 2.68 25.79
CA SER A 141 -5.80 3.66 26.17
C SER A 141 -6.92 3.76 25.14
N ALA A 142 -6.71 3.30 23.90
CA ALA A 142 -7.77 3.21 22.89
C ALA A 142 -8.87 2.22 23.30
N ILE A 143 -8.51 1.20 24.09
CA ILE A 143 -9.42 0.18 24.61
C ILE A 143 -9.88 0.58 26.01
N THR A 144 -8.92 0.86 26.89
CA THR A 144 -9.19 0.95 28.35
C THR A 144 -9.52 2.37 28.83
N GLY A 145 -9.39 3.38 27.97
CA GLY A 145 -9.53 4.79 28.32
C GLY A 145 -8.45 5.32 29.26
N LYS A 146 -7.43 4.51 29.61
CA LYS A 146 -6.38 4.81 30.57
C LYS A 146 -5.02 4.42 29.99
N ASN A 147 -3.96 5.12 30.39
CA ASN A 147 -2.60 4.78 29.97
C ASN A 147 -2.16 3.42 30.55
N LEU A 148 -1.09 2.85 30.00
CA LEU A 148 -0.62 1.51 30.35
C LEU A 148 -0.39 1.33 31.87
N ASP A 149 0.26 2.28 32.52
CA ASP A 149 0.56 2.18 33.96
C ASP A 149 -0.70 2.19 34.81
N THR A 150 -1.68 3.02 34.46
CA THR A 150 -2.97 3.06 35.17
C THR A 150 -3.78 1.81 34.89
N THR A 151 -3.82 1.35 33.64
CA THR A 151 -4.50 0.13 33.22
C THR A 151 -3.93 -1.09 33.94
N LYS A 152 -2.60 -1.22 34.06
CA LYS A 152 -1.98 -2.32 34.81
C LYS A 152 -2.34 -2.36 36.30
N ASN A 153 -2.75 -1.24 36.88
CA ASN A 153 -3.00 -1.11 38.31
C ASN A 153 -4.47 -0.93 38.68
N MET A 154 -5.37 -0.89 37.69
CA MET A 154 -6.80 -0.79 37.95
C MET A 154 -7.34 -2.05 38.63
N SER A 155 -8.38 -1.86 39.43
CA SER A 155 -9.19 -2.96 39.95
C SER A 155 -10.47 -3.03 39.13
N VAL A 156 -10.81 -4.23 38.66
CA VAL A 156 -11.95 -4.49 37.78
C VAL A 156 -12.87 -5.50 38.42
N ASN A 157 -14.18 -5.31 38.27
CA ASN A 157 -15.17 -6.36 38.52
C ASN A 157 -15.55 -7.07 37.20
N TYR A 158 -16.52 -7.99 37.28
CA TYR A 158 -17.00 -8.71 36.10
C TYR A 158 -17.58 -7.76 35.03
N THR A 159 -18.40 -6.78 35.43
CA THR A 159 -18.98 -5.79 34.51
C THR A 159 -17.92 -4.94 33.82
N ASP A 160 -16.89 -4.50 34.54
CA ASP A 160 -15.78 -3.74 33.95
C ASP A 160 -15.06 -4.57 32.88
N LEU A 161 -14.80 -5.86 33.15
CA LEU A 161 -14.18 -6.76 32.18
C LEU A 161 -15.04 -6.94 30.93
N GLN A 162 -16.36 -7.08 31.06
CA GLN A 162 -17.28 -7.16 29.92
C GLN A 162 -17.31 -5.84 29.13
N SER A 163 -17.29 -4.70 29.82
CA SER A 163 -17.22 -3.39 29.16
C SER A 163 -15.91 -3.24 28.38
N LEU A 164 -14.78 -3.68 28.95
CA LEU A 164 -13.50 -3.64 28.27
C LEU A 164 -13.46 -4.60 27.06
N ASP A 165 -14.05 -5.78 27.18
CA ASP A 165 -14.18 -6.73 26.07
C ASP A 165 -14.98 -6.14 24.89
N ALA A 166 -16.07 -5.43 25.18
CA ALA A 166 -16.81 -4.69 24.18
C ALA A 166 -15.96 -3.58 23.53
N THR A 167 -15.12 -2.87 24.29
CA THR A 167 -14.21 -1.86 23.72
C THR A 167 -13.10 -2.47 22.86
N VAL A 168 -12.61 -3.67 23.17
CA VAL A 168 -11.67 -4.41 22.31
C VAL A 168 -12.34 -4.77 21.00
N THR A 169 -13.56 -5.28 21.06
CA THR A 169 -14.35 -5.62 19.86
C THR A 169 -14.55 -4.40 18.98
N ALA A 170 -15.03 -3.28 19.55
CA ALA A 170 -15.23 -2.03 18.81
C ALA A 170 -13.91 -1.46 18.22
N PHE A 171 -12.80 -1.60 18.95
CA PHE A 171 -11.48 -1.20 18.46
C PHE A 171 -11.05 -2.05 17.26
N ASN A 172 -11.21 -3.38 17.34
CA ASN A 172 -10.91 -4.30 16.25
C ASN A 172 -11.82 -4.04 15.03
N ASP A 173 -13.10 -3.76 15.24
CA ASP A 173 -14.04 -3.41 14.17
C ASP A 173 -13.60 -2.14 13.44
N THR A 174 -13.09 -1.15 14.17
CA THR A 174 -12.53 0.07 13.55
C THR A 174 -11.35 -0.25 12.64
N ILE A 175 -10.44 -1.14 13.08
CA ILE A 175 -9.31 -1.59 12.25
C ILE A 175 -9.81 -2.38 11.05
N GLN A 176 -10.87 -3.18 11.21
CA GLN A 176 -11.46 -3.94 10.11
C GLN A 176 -12.02 -3.02 9.02
N VAL A 177 -12.68 -1.93 9.39
CA VAL A 177 -13.14 -0.91 8.43
C VAL A 177 -11.97 -0.29 7.66
N ASP A 178 -10.85 0.00 8.35
CA ASP A 178 -9.63 0.46 7.69
C ASP A 178 -9.09 -0.58 6.70
N ILE A 179 -9.06 -1.86 7.09
CA ILE A 179 -8.65 -2.98 6.23
C ILE A 179 -9.53 -3.04 4.98
N ASP A 180 -10.85 -3.00 5.14
CA ASP A 180 -11.80 -3.11 4.03
C ASP A 180 -11.63 -1.95 3.04
N THR A 181 -11.41 -0.75 3.58
CA THR A 181 -11.11 0.46 2.79
C THR A 181 -9.82 0.30 1.99
N GLU A 182 -8.76 -0.18 2.64
CA GLU A 182 -7.45 -0.34 2.00
C GLU A 182 -7.46 -1.47 0.96
N GLN A 183 -8.19 -2.56 1.22
CA GLN A 183 -8.40 -3.63 0.24
C GLN A 183 -9.18 -3.16 -0.98
N GLN A 184 -10.18 -2.27 -0.80
CA GLN A 184 -10.88 -1.68 -1.94
C GLN A 184 -9.95 -0.82 -2.78
N ARG A 185 -9.10 0.00 -2.15
CA ARG A 185 -8.07 0.78 -2.83
C ARG A 185 -7.08 -0.10 -3.58
N PHE A 186 -6.62 -1.17 -2.96
CA PHE A 186 -5.74 -2.16 -3.58
C PHE A 186 -6.38 -2.76 -4.84
N ARG A 187 -7.64 -3.18 -4.78
CA ARG A 187 -8.36 -3.70 -5.96
C ARG A 187 -8.41 -2.67 -7.09
N ASN A 188 -8.72 -1.41 -6.76
CA ASN A 188 -8.76 -0.33 -7.76
C ASN A 188 -7.38 -0.12 -8.42
N VAL A 189 -6.30 -0.10 -7.63
CA VAL A 189 -4.93 0.02 -8.13
C VAL A 189 -4.55 -1.18 -9.01
N MET A 190 -4.92 -2.41 -8.63
CA MET A 190 -4.65 -3.59 -9.45
C MET A 190 -5.39 -3.56 -10.80
N THR A 191 -6.63 -3.08 -10.81
CA THR A 191 -7.38 -2.85 -12.06
C THR A 191 -6.70 -1.78 -12.92
N GLU A 192 -6.26 -0.69 -12.31
CA GLU A 192 -5.55 0.38 -13.01
C GLU A 192 -4.21 -0.09 -13.59
N ILE A 193 -3.41 -0.86 -12.84
CA ILE A 193 -2.18 -1.47 -13.32
C ILE A 193 -2.46 -2.37 -14.53
N SER A 194 -3.51 -3.21 -14.46
CA SER A 194 -3.86 -4.12 -15.56
C SER A 194 -4.24 -3.34 -16.83
N SER A 195 -5.06 -2.29 -16.68
CA SER A 195 -5.43 -1.40 -17.79
C SER A 195 -4.21 -0.67 -18.35
N ALA A 196 -3.35 -0.14 -17.48
CA ALA A 196 -2.12 0.54 -17.87
C ALA A 196 -1.17 -0.38 -18.61
N GLN A 197 -1.02 -1.64 -18.19
CA GLN A 197 -0.17 -2.63 -18.87
C GLN A 197 -0.66 -2.92 -20.29
N GLU A 198 -1.98 -2.97 -20.50
CA GLU A 198 -2.56 -3.14 -21.84
C GLU A 198 -2.30 -1.91 -22.71
N GLU A 199 -2.59 -0.70 -22.23
CA GLU A 199 -2.29 0.54 -22.97
C GLU A 199 -0.80 0.70 -23.27
N ILE A 200 0.08 0.41 -22.31
CA ILE A 200 1.54 0.48 -22.48
C ILE A 200 2.01 -0.53 -23.53
N ARG A 201 1.43 -1.73 -23.56
CA ARG A 201 1.72 -2.73 -24.59
C ARG A 201 1.34 -2.19 -25.97
N ASP A 202 0.20 -1.53 -26.11
CA ASP A 202 -0.22 -0.93 -27.37
C ASP A 202 0.69 0.22 -27.80
N VAL A 203 1.03 1.13 -26.87
CA VAL A 203 2.02 2.20 -27.12
C VAL A 203 3.33 1.62 -27.61
N ARG A 204 3.86 0.59 -26.95
CA ARG A 204 5.11 -0.10 -27.36
C ARG A 204 5.00 -0.71 -28.74
N GLN A 205 3.88 -1.34 -29.08
CA GLN A 205 3.68 -1.87 -30.44
C GLN A 205 3.69 -0.75 -31.49
N VAL A 206 3.09 0.40 -31.19
CA VAL A 206 3.13 1.57 -32.09
C VAL A 206 4.57 2.09 -32.21
N ILE A 207 5.30 2.25 -31.11
CA ILE A 207 6.71 2.68 -31.13
C ILE A 207 7.57 1.70 -31.96
N ILE A 208 7.39 0.39 -31.80
CA ILE A 208 8.09 -0.64 -32.58
C ILE A 208 7.75 -0.53 -34.06
N ARG A 209 6.45 -0.40 -34.41
CA ARG A 209 6.03 -0.23 -35.81
C ARG A 209 6.61 1.03 -36.42
N LEU A 210 6.62 2.14 -35.68
CA LEU A 210 7.29 3.36 -36.12
C LEU A 210 8.78 3.08 -36.33
N SER A 211 9.44 2.35 -35.43
CA SER A 211 10.86 1.98 -35.53
C SER A 211 11.19 0.98 -36.64
N GLN A 212 10.22 0.23 -37.16
CA GLN A 212 10.38 -0.79 -38.22
C GLN A 212 9.82 -0.39 -39.59
N ALA A 213 8.85 0.53 -39.63
CA ALA A 213 8.42 1.23 -40.85
C ALA A 213 9.46 2.29 -41.28
N MET A 214 10.45 2.51 -40.41
CA MET A 214 11.73 3.20 -40.60
C MET A 214 12.82 2.27 -41.13
#